data_AF-A0A7S1WI58-F1
#
_entry.id   AF-A0A7S1WI58-F1
#
_cell.length_a   1.000
_cell.length_b   1.000
_cell.length_c   1.000
_cell.angle_alpha   90.00
_cell.angle_beta   90.00
_cell.angle_gamma   90.00
#
_symmetry.space_group_name_H-M   'P 1'
#
loop_
_entity.id
_entity.type
_entity.pdbx_description
1 polymer ?
#
loop_
_entity_poly.entity_id
_entity_poly.type
_entity_poly.pdbx_seq_one_letter_code
_entity_poly.pdbx_strand_id
1 'polypeptide(L)'
;ASPTSGAMVTPLLALQCGFATDMMPSCPTCLQAASRSGALSFWWNWKTTPEVDFHGIPEDETREFRSMYMPMVWGSDAPAGGWGFLRSSSYIMGFNEPDLYGPACNSEWNPPAHGCHPGENRPATSSGWAPLFDPSVGTQRNPHGSLFWQRIMQQMVAVPGVGRVKVVSPSMAGNAKGEHPCIGVDPAREGSIKLCHGWLAEFKRHTAQMPCRDFSGAWTNCWDVIDHIQIHAYARTAREVLRKIEGYFEVFREDFLGLHGRRKKTLWLTEVSMGSNNATEIVPFVEGLMNAKDGLTNRNTYWYVDKVSWFSAYSFSSFSLPDYEPRQHETWSSSIFSPFGSLTPVGEKFFAMCKAGADAAHRRL
;
A
#
# COMPACT_ATOMS: atom_id res chain seq x y z
N ALA A 1 15.85 -40.36 -24.96
CA ALA A 1 16.45 -39.39 -24.02
C ALA A 1 15.46 -38.24 -23.85
N SER A 2 14.88 -38.09 -22.66
CA SER A 2 13.93 -37.02 -22.35
C SER A 2 14.65 -35.66 -22.34
N PRO A 3 14.08 -34.60 -22.90
CA PRO A 3 14.64 -33.26 -22.75
C PRO A 3 14.35 -32.79 -21.33
N THR A 4 15.39 -32.65 -20.51
CA THR A 4 15.32 -31.92 -19.25
C THR A 4 14.93 -30.48 -19.57
N SER A 5 13.71 -30.10 -19.19
CA SER A 5 13.24 -28.73 -19.17
C SER A 5 14.19 -27.89 -18.32
N GLY A 6 15.06 -27.11 -18.97
CA GLY A 6 15.83 -26.09 -18.29
C GLY A 6 14.87 -25.12 -17.64
N ALA A 7 14.81 -25.12 -16.30
CA ALA A 7 14.11 -24.08 -15.56
C ALA A 7 14.75 -22.74 -15.96
N MET A 8 14.00 -21.90 -16.67
CA MET A 8 14.42 -20.52 -16.90
C MET A 8 14.58 -19.86 -15.53
N VAL A 9 15.83 -19.59 -15.15
CA VAL A 9 16.16 -18.77 -13.99
C VAL A 9 15.66 -17.36 -14.32
N THR A 10 14.49 -17.00 -13.79
CA THR A 10 14.00 -15.64 -13.92
C THR A 10 14.92 -14.76 -13.07
N PRO A 11 15.53 -13.70 -13.63
CA PRO A 11 16.36 -12.79 -12.84
C PRO A 11 15.57 -12.25 -11.65
N LEU A 12 16.11 -12.42 -10.44
CA LEU A 12 15.49 -11.89 -9.22
C LEU A 12 15.58 -10.36 -9.28
N LEU A 13 14.44 -9.71 -9.50
CA LEU A 13 14.37 -8.25 -9.49
C LEU A 13 14.71 -7.70 -8.10
N ALA A 14 15.43 -6.58 -8.10
CA ALA A 14 15.71 -5.80 -6.90
C ALA A 14 14.39 -5.34 -6.25
N LEU A 15 14.37 -5.32 -4.92
CA LEU A 15 13.28 -4.70 -4.16
C LEU A 15 13.26 -3.20 -4.46
N GLN A 16 12.10 -2.68 -4.86
CA GLN A 16 11.92 -1.26 -5.13
C GLN A 16 11.48 -0.54 -3.87
N CYS A 17 12.10 0.60 -3.59
CA CYS A 17 11.83 1.36 -2.37
C CYS A 17 11.21 2.72 -2.67
N GLY A 18 10.30 3.13 -1.80
CA GLY A 18 9.60 4.39 -1.90
C GLY A 18 9.14 4.89 -0.55
N PHE A 19 8.27 5.89 -0.58
CA PHE A 19 7.65 6.42 0.62
C PHE A 19 6.28 7.05 0.31
N ALA A 20 5.46 7.16 1.35
CA ALA A 20 4.15 7.78 1.31
C ALA A 20 4.18 9.15 1.99
N THR A 21 3.52 10.16 1.40
CA THR A 21 3.44 11.51 1.97
C THR A 21 2.36 12.36 1.33
N ASP A 22 1.65 13.15 2.12
CA ASP A 22 0.71 14.19 1.69
C ASP A 22 1.30 15.59 1.84
N MET A 23 2.47 15.68 2.48
CA MET A 23 3.18 16.92 2.81
C MET A 23 4.10 17.39 1.67
N MET A 24 3.96 16.85 0.46
CA MET A 24 4.80 17.24 -0.67
C MET A 24 4.67 18.69 -1.14
N PRO A 25 3.49 19.36 -1.05
CA PRO A 25 3.42 20.80 -1.29
C PRO A 25 4.39 21.62 -0.43
N SER A 26 4.79 21.12 0.75
CA SER A 26 5.64 21.84 1.71
C SER A 26 7.09 21.38 1.74
N CYS A 27 7.50 20.35 0.98
CA CYS A 27 8.89 19.89 0.93
C CYS A 27 9.32 19.28 -0.42
N PRO A 28 9.39 20.06 -1.53
CA PRO A 28 9.96 19.60 -2.78
C PRO A 28 11.41 19.09 -2.65
N THR A 29 12.19 19.68 -1.74
CA THR A 29 13.57 19.25 -1.44
C THR A 29 13.65 17.86 -0.81
N CYS A 30 12.59 17.36 -0.18
CA CYS A 30 12.52 16.00 0.33
C CYS A 30 12.58 14.97 -0.80
N LEU A 31 11.91 15.21 -1.93
CA LEU A 31 12.02 14.33 -3.11
C LEU A 31 13.45 14.32 -3.67
N GLN A 32 14.10 15.48 -3.71
CA GLN A 32 15.49 15.57 -4.13
C GLN A 32 16.42 14.80 -3.20
N ALA A 33 16.25 14.93 -1.87
CA ALA A 33 17.04 14.19 -0.90
C ALA A 33 16.85 12.67 -1.02
N ALA A 34 15.60 12.22 -1.17
CA ALA A 34 15.30 10.81 -1.41
C ALA A 34 15.88 10.32 -2.75
N SER A 35 15.75 11.07 -3.83
CA SER A 35 16.32 10.71 -5.14
C SER A 35 17.85 10.64 -5.11
N ARG A 36 18.52 11.62 -4.48
CA ARG A 36 19.99 11.65 -4.33
C ARG A 36 20.57 10.47 -3.55
N SER A 37 19.76 9.76 -2.77
CA SER A 37 20.18 8.49 -2.16
C SER A 37 20.50 7.40 -3.21
N GLY A 38 19.97 7.55 -4.43
CA GLY A 38 20.06 6.57 -5.50
C GLY A 38 19.25 5.30 -5.25
N ALA A 39 18.32 5.32 -4.29
CA ALA A 39 17.49 4.18 -3.91
C ALA A 39 15.97 4.43 -4.10
N LEU A 40 15.55 5.68 -4.32
CA LEU A 40 14.15 6.01 -4.58
C LEU A 40 13.70 5.42 -5.91
N SER A 41 12.63 4.64 -5.89
CA SER A 41 12.02 4.00 -7.07
C SER A 41 10.59 4.46 -7.33
N PHE A 42 9.89 4.92 -6.29
CA PHE A 42 8.52 5.41 -6.39
C PHE A 42 8.12 6.25 -5.17
N TRP A 43 7.06 7.04 -5.31
CA TRP A 43 6.45 7.76 -4.18
C TRP A 43 4.96 7.99 -4.47
N TRP A 44 4.17 8.29 -3.43
CA TRP A 44 2.72 8.46 -3.54
C TRP A 44 2.13 9.23 -2.35
N ASN A 45 0.86 9.65 -2.46
CA ASN A 45 0.24 10.63 -1.55
C ASN A 45 -1.28 10.40 -1.33
N TRP A 46 -1.77 9.17 -1.45
CA TRP A 46 -3.21 8.82 -1.37
C TRP A 46 -4.13 9.45 -2.44
N LYS A 47 -3.59 10.21 -3.40
CA LYS A 47 -4.38 10.91 -4.42
C LYS A 47 -4.14 10.33 -5.81
N THR A 48 -4.88 10.84 -6.78
CA THR A 48 -4.67 10.51 -8.20
C THR A 48 -3.67 11.43 -8.90
N THR A 49 -3.27 12.51 -8.21
CA THR A 49 -2.35 13.52 -8.73
C THR A 49 -1.24 13.82 -7.71
N PRO A 50 -0.02 14.13 -8.18
CA PRO A 50 1.15 14.29 -7.31
C PRO A 50 1.03 15.43 -6.31
N GLU A 51 0.28 16.49 -6.63
CA GLU A 51 0.15 17.70 -5.79
C GLU A 51 1.49 18.18 -5.19
N VAL A 52 2.52 18.29 -6.02
CA VAL A 52 3.83 18.84 -5.63
C VAL A 52 3.98 20.21 -6.26
N ASP A 53 4.48 21.17 -5.48
CA ASP A 53 5.03 22.41 -6.04
C ASP A 53 6.47 22.15 -6.53
N PHE A 54 6.63 22.05 -7.85
CA PHE A 54 7.94 21.83 -8.48
C PHE A 54 8.70 23.14 -8.77
N HIS A 55 8.22 24.29 -8.28
CA HIS A 55 8.90 25.56 -8.51
C HIS A 55 10.35 25.52 -7.97
N GLY A 56 11.32 25.77 -8.85
CA GLY A 56 12.75 25.72 -8.51
C GLY A 56 13.39 24.35 -8.58
N ILE A 57 12.65 23.29 -8.92
CA ILE A 57 13.22 21.98 -9.28
C ILE A 57 13.53 21.97 -10.79
N PRO A 58 14.72 21.49 -11.21
CA PRO A 58 15.04 21.29 -12.64
C PRO A 58 13.98 20.49 -13.40
N GLU A 59 13.79 20.78 -14.70
CA GLU A 59 12.72 20.15 -15.49
C GLU A 59 12.92 18.64 -15.68
N ASP A 60 14.17 18.20 -15.82
CA ASP A 60 14.55 16.79 -15.89
C ASP A 60 14.23 16.06 -14.58
N GLU A 61 14.61 16.62 -13.42
CA GLU A 61 14.23 16.09 -12.10
C GLU A 61 12.70 16.06 -11.93
N THR A 62 12.00 17.12 -12.34
CA THR A 62 10.54 17.19 -12.29
C THR A 62 9.89 16.06 -13.11
N ARG A 63 10.41 15.79 -14.31
CA ARG A 63 9.94 14.71 -15.18
C ARG A 63 10.17 13.35 -14.54
N GLU A 64 11.34 13.15 -13.93
CA GLU A 64 11.69 11.94 -13.19
C GLU A 64 10.73 11.73 -12.02
N PHE A 65 10.52 12.74 -11.17
CA PHE A 65 9.61 12.67 -10.02
C PHE A 65 8.19 12.36 -10.44
N ARG A 66 7.70 12.95 -11.54
CA ARG A 66 6.38 12.63 -12.09
C ARG A 66 6.29 11.19 -12.61
N SER A 67 7.37 10.66 -13.20
CA SER A 67 7.40 9.27 -13.69
C SER A 67 7.41 8.23 -12.56
N MET A 68 7.91 8.61 -11.39
CA MET A 68 7.95 7.77 -10.18
C MET A 68 6.66 7.81 -9.35
N TYR A 69 5.76 8.74 -9.63
CA TYR A 69 4.54 8.92 -8.86
C TYR A 69 3.53 7.78 -9.12
N MET A 70 2.98 7.22 -8.04
CA MET A 70 1.97 6.17 -8.10
C MET A 70 0.61 6.73 -7.66
N PRO A 71 -0.36 6.92 -8.59
CA PRO A 71 -1.68 7.39 -8.24
C PRO A 71 -2.49 6.32 -7.50
N MET A 72 -3.42 6.75 -6.66
CA MET A 72 -4.32 5.91 -5.89
C MET A 72 -5.78 6.33 -6.07
N VAL A 73 -6.65 5.35 -6.26
CA VAL A 73 -8.10 5.50 -6.06
C VAL A 73 -8.39 5.15 -4.62
N TRP A 74 -8.44 6.18 -3.79
CA TRP A 74 -8.50 6.01 -2.35
C TRP A 74 -9.78 5.32 -1.86
N GLY A 75 -10.93 5.59 -2.50
CA GLY A 75 -12.23 5.05 -2.08
C GLY A 75 -13.27 5.02 -3.18
N SER A 76 -14.54 5.17 -2.82
CA SER A 76 -15.64 4.99 -3.77
C SER A 76 -15.83 6.15 -4.73
N ASP A 77 -15.37 7.34 -4.40
CA ASP A 77 -15.67 8.49 -5.26
C ASP A 77 -14.82 8.45 -6.53
N ALA A 78 -15.47 8.73 -7.66
CA ALA A 78 -14.74 8.97 -8.90
C ALA A 78 -13.82 10.20 -8.68
N PRO A 79 -12.58 10.18 -9.20
CA PRO A 79 -11.69 11.33 -9.06
C PRO A 79 -12.33 12.59 -9.64
N ALA A 80 -12.19 13.73 -8.97
CA ALA A 80 -12.85 14.99 -9.36
C ALA A 80 -12.49 15.45 -10.80
N GLY A 81 -11.29 15.11 -11.28
CA GLY A 81 -10.84 15.37 -12.66
C GLY A 81 -11.07 14.20 -13.64
N GLY A 82 -11.82 13.17 -13.22
CA GLY A 82 -11.99 11.93 -13.96
C GLY A 82 -10.71 11.08 -14.04
N TRP A 83 -10.70 10.14 -14.98
CA TRP A 83 -9.67 9.11 -15.10
C TRP A 83 -8.50 9.49 -16.03
N GLY A 84 -8.38 10.77 -16.41
CA GLY A 84 -7.39 11.24 -17.39
C GLY A 84 -5.92 11.04 -16.96
N PHE A 85 -5.65 11.01 -15.65
CA PHE A 85 -4.31 10.81 -15.09
C PHE A 85 -3.69 9.46 -15.51
N LEU A 86 -4.52 8.45 -15.84
CA LEU A 86 -4.06 7.13 -16.27
C LEU A 86 -3.22 7.17 -17.56
N ARG A 87 -3.35 8.22 -18.39
CA ARG A 87 -2.55 8.36 -19.62
C ARG A 87 -1.06 8.55 -19.36
N SER A 88 -0.70 9.04 -18.18
CA SER A 88 0.68 9.28 -17.75
C SER A 88 1.18 8.29 -16.70
N SER A 89 0.39 7.28 -16.34
CA SER A 89 0.69 6.39 -15.22
C SER A 89 0.91 4.96 -15.69
N SER A 90 1.92 4.30 -15.11
CA SER A 90 2.15 2.86 -15.35
C SER A 90 1.43 1.96 -14.34
N TYR A 91 0.94 2.55 -13.25
CA TYR A 91 0.29 1.86 -12.14
C TYR A 91 -0.92 2.64 -11.66
N ILE A 92 -1.86 1.94 -11.03
CA ILE A 92 -2.94 2.53 -10.24
C ILE A 92 -3.17 1.72 -8.97
N MET A 93 -3.10 2.40 -7.82
CA MET A 93 -3.36 1.81 -6.52
C MET A 93 -4.86 1.79 -6.21
N GLY A 94 -5.34 0.67 -5.66
CA GLY A 94 -6.72 0.49 -5.23
C GLY A 94 -7.03 1.15 -3.89
N PHE A 95 -8.20 0.84 -3.33
CA PHE A 95 -8.73 1.48 -2.12
C PHE A 95 -7.80 1.43 -0.91
N ASN A 96 -7.89 2.45 -0.05
CA ASN A 96 -7.09 2.55 1.18
C ASN A 96 -7.81 1.88 2.35
N GLU A 97 -7.23 0.81 2.90
CA GLU A 97 -7.66 0.14 4.14
C GLU A 97 -9.17 -0.07 4.28
N PRO A 98 -9.87 -0.63 3.27
CA PRO A 98 -11.31 -0.89 3.40
C PRO A 98 -11.66 -1.97 4.44
N ASP A 99 -10.64 -2.59 5.04
CA ASP A 99 -10.75 -3.51 6.14
C ASP A 99 -10.65 -2.83 7.52
N LEU A 100 -10.34 -1.53 7.59
CA LEU A 100 -10.43 -0.75 8.82
C LEU A 100 -11.83 -0.17 9.00
N TYR A 101 -12.45 -0.62 10.08
CA TYR A 101 -13.78 -0.25 10.50
C TYR A 101 -13.62 0.67 11.73
N GLY A 102 -13.32 1.95 11.48
CA GLY A 102 -13.09 2.89 12.57
C GLY A 102 -14.28 3.12 13.51
N PRO A 103 -14.06 3.76 14.68
CA PRO A 103 -15.10 4.03 15.66
C PRO A 103 -15.90 5.28 15.31
N ALA A 104 -16.97 5.52 16.06
CA ALA A 104 -17.67 6.79 16.15
C ALA A 104 -16.77 8.03 16.03
N CYS A 105 -17.20 9.05 15.28
CA CYS A 105 -16.62 10.38 15.13
C CYS A 105 -16.56 11.21 16.43
N ASN A 106 -16.86 10.58 17.56
CA ASN A 106 -16.64 11.09 18.90
C ASN A 106 -15.54 10.31 19.66
N SER A 107 -14.83 9.40 18.98
CA SER A 107 -13.74 8.64 19.58
C SER A 107 -12.44 9.44 19.55
N GLU A 108 -11.60 9.23 20.57
CA GLU A 108 -10.24 9.81 20.64
C GLU A 108 -9.36 9.46 19.43
N TRP A 109 -9.77 8.44 18.66
CA TRP A 109 -9.15 7.92 17.44
C TRP A 109 -9.38 8.79 16.19
N ASN A 110 -10.46 9.56 16.15
CA ASN A 110 -10.79 10.40 15.01
C ASN A 110 -11.45 11.68 15.56
N PRO A 111 -10.65 12.66 16.03
CA PRO A 111 -11.21 13.97 16.37
C PRO A 111 -12.00 14.50 15.15
N PRO A 112 -12.91 15.47 15.29
CA PRO A 112 -13.79 15.97 14.21
C PRO A 112 -13.11 16.55 12.95
N ALA A 113 -11.82 16.29 12.74
CA ALA A 113 -11.10 16.51 11.51
C ALA A 113 -11.71 15.64 10.39
N HIS A 114 -12.06 16.29 9.28
CA HIS A 114 -12.64 15.69 8.06
C HIS A 114 -14.16 15.45 8.06
N GLY A 115 -14.94 16.46 8.49
CA GLY A 115 -16.34 16.60 8.07
C GLY A 115 -17.31 15.57 8.67
N CYS A 116 -17.05 15.13 9.91
CA CYS A 116 -17.93 14.25 10.67
C CYS A 116 -18.48 14.95 11.92
N HIS A 117 -19.73 14.66 12.30
CA HIS A 117 -20.36 15.23 13.48
C HIS A 117 -20.22 14.33 14.73
N PRO A 118 -20.13 14.90 15.95
CA PRO A 118 -20.14 14.12 17.19
C PRO A 118 -21.35 13.18 17.28
N GLY A 119 -21.10 11.89 17.52
CA GLY A 119 -22.14 10.85 17.60
C GLY A 119 -22.43 10.11 16.29
N GLU A 120 -21.81 10.49 15.18
CA GLU A 120 -21.86 9.71 13.93
C GLU A 120 -20.85 8.55 13.97
N ASN A 121 -21.23 7.37 13.50
CA ASN A 121 -20.26 6.27 13.28
C ASN A 121 -19.68 6.34 11.87
N ARG A 122 -18.35 6.48 11.75
CA ARG A 122 -17.65 6.43 10.46
C ARG A 122 -16.34 5.65 10.57
N PRO A 123 -15.92 4.95 9.51
CA PRO A 123 -14.61 4.31 9.47
C PRO A 123 -13.45 5.31 9.50
N ALA A 124 -12.33 4.84 10.05
CA ALA A 124 -11.07 5.56 10.20
C ALA A 124 -9.97 4.77 9.51
N THR A 125 -9.02 5.47 8.87
CA THR A 125 -7.73 4.93 8.44
C THR A 125 -6.59 5.58 9.22
N SER A 126 -5.37 5.10 9.02
CA SER A 126 -4.13 5.81 9.40
C SER A 126 -4.04 7.26 8.84
N SER A 127 -4.90 7.62 7.88
CA SER A 127 -4.92 8.91 7.15
C SER A 127 -6.29 9.63 7.14
N GLY A 128 -7.22 9.29 8.03
CA GLY A 128 -8.45 10.06 8.29
C GLY A 128 -9.77 9.30 8.12
N TRP A 129 -10.22 9.09 6.88
CA TRP A 129 -11.46 8.34 6.55
C TRP A 129 -11.09 6.94 6.02
N ALA A 130 -11.97 5.93 5.96
CA ALA A 130 -11.79 4.76 5.07
C ALA A 130 -13.08 4.52 4.31
N PRO A 131 -13.09 4.02 3.07
CA PRO A 131 -14.35 3.63 2.47
C PRO A 131 -14.88 2.37 3.16
N LEU A 132 -16.12 2.41 3.65
CA LEU A 132 -16.81 1.20 4.12
C LEU A 132 -17.08 0.30 2.93
N PHE A 133 -16.33 -0.78 2.82
CA PHE A 133 -16.68 -1.82 1.87
C PHE A 133 -16.86 -3.14 2.62
N ASP A 134 -18.04 -3.70 2.46
CA ASP A 134 -18.18 -5.13 2.60
C ASP A 134 -17.44 -5.76 1.41
N PRO A 135 -16.56 -6.75 1.60
CA PRO A 135 -15.84 -7.36 0.48
C PRO A 135 -16.79 -8.10 -0.49
N SER A 136 -18.04 -8.37 -0.09
CA SER A 136 -19.03 -9.20 -0.77
C SER A 136 -20.25 -8.42 -1.28
N VAL A 137 -21.46 -8.89 -0.94
CA VAL A 137 -22.79 -8.43 -1.36
C VAL A 137 -23.30 -7.21 -0.59
N GLY A 138 -22.49 -6.61 0.28
CA GLY A 138 -22.86 -5.38 0.96
C GLY A 138 -24.09 -5.47 1.86
N THR A 139 -24.35 -4.36 2.53
CA THR A 139 -25.64 -4.04 3.14
C THR A 139 -26.10 -2.69 2.61
N GLN A 140 -27.34 -2.27 2.90
CA GLN A 140 -27.83 -0.95 2.50
C GLN A 140 -26.93 0.21 3.00
N ARG A 141 -26.16 0.00 4.08
CA ARG A 141 -25.26 1.00 4.69
C ARG A 141 -23.77 0.72 4.49
N ASN A 142 -23.41 -0.47 4.02
CA ASN A 142 -22.03 -0.87 3.75
C ASN A 142 -21.94 -1.35 2.28
N PRO A 143 -21.57 -0.47 1.33
CA PRO A 143 -21.63 -0.80 -0.09
C PRO A 143 -20.69 -1.95 -0.49
N HIS A 144 -21.02 -2.56 -1.62
CA HIS A 144 -20.38 -3.76 -2.15
C HIS A 144 -18.99 -3.47 -2.73
N GLY A 145 -17.91 -3.76 -2.00
CA GLY A 145 -16.55 -3.53 -2.47
C GLY A 145 -16.25 -4.20 -3.81
N SER A 146 -16.72 -5.43 -4.01
CA SER A 146 -16.52 -6.20 -5.25
C SER A 146 -17.25 -5.61 -6.48
N LEU A 147 -18.51 -5.18 -6.34
CA LEU A 147 -19.25 -4.47 -7.40
C LEU A 147 -18.65 -3.09 -7.68
N PHE A 148 -18.20 -2.42 -6.63
CA PHE A 148 -17.58 -1.11 -6.76
C PHE A 148 -16.27 -1.19 -7.55
N TRP A 149 -15.45 -2.19 -7.21
CA TRP A 149 -14.23 -2.51 -7.94
C TRP A 149 -14.50 -2.79 -9.42
N GLN A 150 -15.47 -3.66 -9.73
CA GLN A 150 -15.84 -3.97 -11.11
C GLN A 150 -16.24 -2.69 -11.88
N ARG A 151 -17.05 -1.83 -11.26
CA ARG A 151 -17.48 -0.56 -11.86
C ARG A 151 -16.31 0.36 -12.15
N ILE A 152 -15.42 0.57 -11.18
CA ILE A 152 -14.23 1.40 -11.38
C ILE A 152 -13.35 0.82 -12.48
N MET A 153 -13.09 -0.50 -12.47
CA MET A 153 -12.29 -1.14 -13.51
C MET A 153 -12.87 -0.87 -14.90
N GLN A 154 -14.19 -0.99 -15.08
CA GLN A 154 -14.86 -0.68 -16.34
C GLN A 154 -14.71 0.79 -16.74
N GLN A 155 -14.76 1.71 -15.80
CA GLN A 155 -14.55 3.14 -16.09
C GLN A 155 -13.09 3.43 -16.48
N MET A 156 -12.12 2.83 -15.79
CA MET A 156 -10.69 3.05 -16.05
C MET A 156 -10.26 2.50 -17.41
N VAL A 157 -10.72 1.32 -17.79
CA VAL A 157 -10.37 0.71 -19.10
C VAL A 157 -11.11 1.35 -20.27
N ALA A 158 -12.19 2.09 -20.01
CA ALA A 158 -12.93 2.82 -21.03
C ALA A 158 -12.29 4.17 -21.41
N VAL A 159 -11.25 4.61 -20.70
CA VAL A 159 -10.59 5.89 -20.96
C VAL A 159 -9.81 5.83 -22.28
N PRO A 160 -10.15 6.67 -23.27
CA PRO A 160 -9.45 6.65 -24.55
C PRO A 160 -7.97 7.00 -24.40
N GLY A 161 -7.10 6.32 -25.14
CA GLY A 161 -5.66 6.63 -25.20
C GLY A 161 -4.86 6.23 -23.96
N VAL A 162 -5.45 5.49 -23.02
CA VAL A 162 -4.71 4.89 -21.91
C VAL A 162 -4.02 3.62 -22.40
N GLY A 163 -2.72 3.50 -22.10
CA GLY A 163 -1.94 2.30 -22.39
C GLY A 163 -2.17 1.20 -21.35
N ARG A 164 -1.26 0.23 -21.30
CA ARG A 164 -1.29 -0.80 -20.26
C ARG A 164 -0.93 -0.20 -18.91
N VAL A 165 -1.89 -0.15 -17.99
CA VAL A 165 -1.69 0.20 -16.58
C VAL A 165 -1.73 -1.07 -15.74
N LYS A 166 -0.80 -1.21 -14.78
CA LYS A 166 -0.82 -2.29 -13.80
C LYS A 166 -1.70 -1.92 -12.62
N VAL A 167 -2.52 -2.85 -12.17
CA VAL A 167 -3.51 -2.60 -11.11
C VAL A 167 -3.03 -3.18 -9.79
N VAL A 168 -3.02 -2.36 -8.74
CA VAL A 168 -2.74 -2.81 -7.38
C VAL A 168 -4.07 -2.97 -6.64
N SER A 169 -4.21 -4.03 -5.84
CA SER A 169 -5.42 -4.34 -5.08
C SER A 169 -5.80 -3.20 -4.12
N PRO A 170 -6.96 -3.25 -3.45
CA PRO A 170 -7.14 -2.54 -2.19
C PRO A 170 -6.04 -2.89 -1.17
N SER A 171 -5.68 -1.93 -0.32
CA SER A 171 -4.65 -2.09 0.72
C SER A 171 -5.22 -2.55 2.03
N MET A 172 -4.62 -3.56 2.66
CA MET A 172 -5.13 -4.13 3.90
C MET A 172 -4.29 -3.74 5.13
N ALA A 173 -4.93 -3.19 6.14
CA ALA A 173 -4.33 -3.00 7.47
C ALA A 173 -4.35 -4.28 8.31
N GLY A 174 -5.29 -5.18 8.03
CA GLY A 174 -5.49 -6.45 8.71
C GLY A 174 -4.66 -7.61 8.15
N ASN A 175 -4.67 -8.72 8.87
CA ASN A 175 -4.09 -9.98 8.46
C ASN A 175 -4.87 -10.62 7.30
N ALA A 176 -4.16 -11.39 6.48
CA ALA A 176 -4.72 -12.06 5.30
C ALA A 176 -5.78 -13.13 5.63
N LYS A 177 -5.66 -13.76 6.80
CA LYS A 177 -6.58 -14.79 7.30
C LYS A 177 -7.54 -14.16 8.29
N GLY A 178 -8.84 -14.40 8.08
CA GLY A 178 -9.88 -13.99 9.02
C GLY A 178 -10.04 -14.99 10.16
N GLU A 179 -10.30 -14.48 11.36
CA GLU A 179 -10.64 -15.28 12.54
C GLU A 179 -12.13 -15.16 12.90
N HIS A 180 -12.82 -14.11 12.40
CA HIS A 180 -14.23 -13.82 12.66
C HIS A 180 -14.96 -13.34 11.41
N PRO A 181 -16.29 -13.58 11.27
CA PRO A 181 -17.07 -13.07 10.15
C PRO A 181 -17.27 -11.56 10.30
N CYS A 182 -16.41 -10.79 9.63
CA CYS A 182 -16.58 -9.36 9.43
C CYS A 182 -17.41 -9.01 8.18
N ILE A 183 -17.92 -10.05 7.50
CA ILE A 183 -18.72 -9.98 6.28
C ILE A 183 -20.19 -9.83 6.65
N GLY A 184 -20.90 -8.92 5.98
CA GLY A 184 -22.28 -8.54 6.28
C GLY A 184 -22.42 -7.68 7.53
N VAL A 185 -21.32 -7.30 8.17
CA VAL A 185 -21.32 -6.43 9.36
C VAL A 185 -21.43 -4.98 8.90
N ASP A 186 -22.24 -4.21 9.61
CA ASP A 186 -22.29 -2.75 9.49
C ASP A 186 -21.26 -2.17 10.49
N PRO A 187 -20.11 -1.70 10.02
CA PRO A 187 -19.08 -1.11 10.89
C PRO A 187 -19.50 0.23 11.48
N ALA A 188 -20.56 0.85 10.95
CA ALA A 188 -21.14 2.05 11.52
C ALA A 188 -22.07 1.77 12.72
N ARG A 189 -22.07 0.55 13.28
CA ARG A 189 -22.80 0.23 14.51
C ARG A 189 -21.90 0.35 15.73
N GLU A 190 -22.46 0.85 16.82
CA GLU A 190 -21.77 0.86 18.11
C GLU A 190 -21.39 -0.58 18.52
N GLY A 191 -20.18 -0.75 19.06
CA GLY A 191 -19.64 -2.07 19.42
C GLY A 191 -19.24 -2.95 18.24
N SER A 192 -19.27 -2.43 17.00
CA SER A 192 -18.80 -3.17 15.84
C SER A 192 -17.30 -3.43 15.90
N ILE A 193 -16.88 -4.48 15.20
CA ILE A 193 -15.47 -4.84 15.04
C ILE A 193 -14.69 -3.69 14.38
N LYS A 194 -13.46 -3.46 14.86
CA LYS A 194 -12.63 -2.35 14.37
C LYS A 194 -11.81 -2.67 13.13
N LEU A 195 -11.59 -3.96 12.87
CA LEU A 195 -10.70 -4.44 11.83
C LEU A 195 -11.23 -5.77 11.28
N CYS A 196 -11.31 -5.87 9.96
CA CYS A 196 -11.80 -7.04 9.24
C CYS A 196 -10.65 -7.88 8.71
N HIS A 197 -10.09 -8.74 9.57
CA HIS A 197 -9.12 -9.74 9.12
C HIS A 197 -9.73 -10.67 8.07
N GLY A 198 -8.97 -11.01 7.04
CA GLY A 198 -9.45 -11.85 5.93
C GLY A 198 -10.28 -11.13 4.87
N TRP A 199 -10.45 -9.80 4.96
CA TRP A 199 -11.22 -9.01 3.99
C TRP A 199 -10.80 -9.27 2.54
N LEU A 200 -9.49 -9.24 2.24
CA LEU A 200 -9.01 -9.44 0.87
C LEU A 200 -9.25 -10.86 0.34
N ALA A 201 -9.20 -11.86 1.22
CA ALA A 201 -9.47 -13.24 0.82
C ALA A 201 -10.94 -13.41 0.39
N GLU A 202 -11.85 -12.75 1.11
CA GLU A 202 -13.26 -12.73 0.74
C GLU A 202 -13.51 -11.90 -0.52
N PHE A 203 -12.87 -10.74 -0.63
CA PHE A 203 -12.94 -9.90 -1.82
C PHE A 203 -12.48 -10.66 -3.08
N LYS A 204 -11.38 -11.42 -2.98
CA LYS A 204 -10.91 -12.33 -4.02
C LYS A 204 -11.97 -13.37 -4.38
N ARG A 205 -12.59 -14.02 -3.38
CA ARG A 205 -13.61 -15.05 -3.60
C ARG A 205 -14.76 -14.54 -4.47
N HIS A 206 -15.18 -13.29 -4.25
CA HIS A 206 -16.23 -12.65 -5.04
C HIS A 206 -15.74 -12.14 -6.39
N THR A 207 -14.66 -11.38 -6.42
CA THR A 207 -14.16 -10.75 -7.66
C THR A 207 -13.64 -11.76 -8.68
N ALA A 208 -13.19 -12.95 -8.25
CA ALA A 208 -12.81 -14.04 -9.14
C ALA A 208 -14.00 -14.62 -9.93
N GLN A 209 -15.24 -14.39 -9.49
CA GLN A 209 -16.46 -14.84 -10.16
C GLN A 209 -17.09 -13.76 -11.05
N MET A 210 -16.54 -12.54 -11.03
CA MET A 210 -17.12 -11.38 -11.69
C MET A 210 -16.36 -11.03 -12.96
N PRO A 211 -17.02 -10.78 -14.09
CA PRO A 211 -16.35 -10.42 -15.33
C PRO A 211 -15.82 -8.99 -15.29
N CYS A 212 -14.56 -8.80 -15.70
CA CYS A 212 -13.93 -7.51 -15.90
C CYS A 212 -13.20 -7.48 -17.24
N ARG A 213 -12.94 -6.26 -17.73
CA ARG A 213 -11.96 -6.05 -18.80
C ARG A 213 -10.66 -5.52 -18.18
N ASP A 214 -9.53 -5.93 -18.76
CA ASP A 214 -8.24 -5.32 -18.44
C ASP A 214 -7.89 -4.18 -19.40
N PHE A 215 -6.76 -3.52 -19.18
CA PHE A 215 -6.28 -2.42 -20.03
C PHE A 215 -5.84 -2.84 -21.44
N SER A 216 -5.82 -4.15 -21.76
CA SER A 216 -5.66 -4.63 -23.14
C SER A 216 -7.01 -4.76 -23.86
N GLY A 217 -8.12 -4.61 -23.14
CA GLY A 217 -9.48 -4.81 -23.63
C GLY A 217 -9.97 -6.26 -23.55
N ALA A 218 -9.11 -7.19 -23.12
CA ALA A 218 -9.44 -8.60 -22.96
C ALA A 218 -10.39 -8.81 -21.77
N TRP A 219 -11.31 -9.77 -21.92
CA TRP A 219 -12.17 -10.21 -20.83
C TRP A 219 -11.43 -11.17 -19.91
N THR A 220 -11.62 -10.98 -18.61
CA THR A 220 -11.11 -11.83 -17.54
C THR A 220 -12.03 -11.69 -16.32
N ASN A 221 -11.64 -12.22 -15.16
CA ASN A 221 -12.34 -11.93 -13.90
C ASN A 221 -11.72 -10.71 -13.19
N CYS A 222 -12.49 -10.07 -12.31
CA CYS A 222 -12.08 -8.86 -11.61
C CYS A 222 -10.97 -9.05 -10.59
N TRP A 223 -10.59 -10.28 -10.26
CA TRP A 223 -9.39 -10.58 -9.47
C TRP A 223 -8.12 -10.66 -10.35
N ASP A 224 -8.23 -11.18 -11.57
CA ASP A 224 -7.10 -11.38 -12.48
C ASP A 224 -6.68 -10.12 -13.25
N VAL A 225 -7.47 -9.04 -13.16
CA VAL A 225 -7.00 -7.71 -13.55
C VAL A 225 -5.93 -7.16 -12.59
N ILE A 226 -5.88 -7.64 -11.35
CA ILE A 226 -4.93 -7.19 -10.33
C ILE A 226 -3.55 -7.80 -10.61
N ASP A 227 -2.54 -6.94 -10.68
CA ASP A 227 -1.12 -7.31 -10.80
C ASP A 227 -0.44 -7.48 -9.44
N HIS A 228 -0.85 -6.69 -8.47
CA HIS A 228 -0.14 -6.52 -7.21
C HIS A 228 -1.12 -6.56 -6.03
N ILE A 229 -0.79 -7.31 -4.98
CA ILE A 229 -1.49 -7.26 -3.70
C ILE A 229 -0.79 -6.21 -2.83
N GLN A 230 -1.51 -5.21 -2.33
CA GLN A 230 -0.92 -4.22 -1.40
C GLN A 230 -1.41 -4.40 0.04
N ILE A 231 -0.52 -4.11 1.00
CA ILE A 231 -0.78 -4.17 2.44
C ILE A 231 -0.09 -3.02 3.17
N HIS A 232 -0.60 -2.69 4.35
CA HIS A 232 0.05 -1.82 5.33
C HIS A 232 0.52 -2.62 6.53
N ALA A 233 1.62 -2.24 7.17
CA ALA A 233 2.11 -2.92 8.36
C ALA A 233 2.71 -1.94 9.37
N TYR A 234 2.02 -1.83 10.50
CA TYR A 234 2.46 -1.05 11.65
C TYR A 234 2.79 -2.01 12.79
N ALA A 235 3.98 -1.90 13.35
CA ALA A 235 4.45 -2.88 14.32
C ALA A 235 5.47 -2.30 15.30
N ARG A 236 5.75 -2.99 16.40
CA ARG A 236 6.85 -2.63 17.30
C ARG A 236 8.15 -3.34 16.92
N THR A 237 8.07 -4.44 16.17
CA THR A 237 9.26 -5.19 15.72
C THR A 237 9.22 -5.52 14.23
N ALA A 238 10.39 -5.60 13.59
CA ALA A 238 10.48 -6.01 12.19
C ALA A 238 9.89 -7.40 11.96
N ARG A 239 10.02 -8.31 12.94
CA ARG A 239 9.51 -9.68 12.82
C ARG A 239 7.98 -9.74 12.77
N GLU A 240 7.27 -8.81 13.40
CA GLU A 240 5.81 -8.70 13.25
C GLU A 240 5.42 -8.37 11.81
N VAL A 241 6.11 -7.41 11.18
CA VAL A 241 5.88 -7.06 9.76
C VAL A 241 6.17 -8.26 8.85
N LEU A 242 7.32 -8.91 9.05
CA LEU A 242 7.71 -10.08 8.24
C LEU A 242 6.73 -11.24 8.41
N ARG A 243 6.26 -11.53 9.63
CA ARG A 243 5.21 -12.53 9.88
C ARG A 243 3.91 -12.20 9.16
N LYS A 244 3.52 -10.92 9.13
CA LYS A 244 2.33 -10.50 8.38
C LYS A 244 2.50 -10.79 6.88
N ILE A 245 3.64 -10.43 6.29
CA ILE A 245 3.96 -10.69 4.89
C ILE A 245 3.93 -12.19 4.58
N GLU A 246 4.54 -13.01 5.44
CA GLU A 246 4.51 -14.49 5.34
C GLU A 246 3.06 -15.01 5.37
N GLY A 247 2.21 -14.49 6.26
CA GLY A 247 0.79 -14.85 6.31
C GLY A 247 0.02 -14.50 5.03
N TYR A 248 0.34 -13.37 4.38
CA TYR A 248 -0.20 -13.04 3.06
C TYR A 248 0.28 -14.03 1.99
N PHE A 249 1.56 -14.41 2.01
CA PHE A 249 2.08 -15.42 1.09
C PHE A 249 1.37 -16.76 1.24
N GLU A 250 1.09 -17.21 2.46
CA GLU A 250 0.39 -18.47 2.71
C GLU A 250 -1.04 -18.44 2.15
N VAL A 251 -1.81 -17.38 2.42
CA VAL A 251 -3.21 -17.27 1.97
C VAL A 251 -3.33 -17.06 0.45
N PHE A 252 -2.41 -16.31 -0.16
CA PHE A 252 -2.42 -15.98 -1.59
C PHE A 252 -1.34 -16.73 -2.38
N ARG A 253 -0.89 -17.88 -1.88
CA ARG A 253 0.23 -18.65 -2.44
C ARG A 253 0.07 -18.94 -3.92
N GLU A 254 -1.13 -19.35 -4.33
CA GLU A 254 -1.45 -19.65 -5.73
C GLU A 254 -1.30 -18.42 -6.63
N ASP A 255 -1.67 -17.24 -6.15
CA ASP A 255 -1.56 -15.99 -6.91
C ASP A 255 -0.11 -15.55 -7.04
N PHE A 256 0.69 -15.65 -5.96
CA PHE A 256 2.12 -15.33 -6.02
C PHE A 256 2.90 -16.31 -6.89
N LEU A 257 2.53 -17.58 -6.89
CA LEU A 257 3.18 -18.61 -7.72
C LEU A 257 2.64 -18.66 -9.16
N GLY A 258 1.50 -18.01 -9.46
CA GLY A 258 0.86 -18.06 -10.78
C GLY A 258 0.34 -19.47 -11.12
N LEU A 259 -0.19 -20.18 -10.12
CA LEU A 259 -0.70 -21.55 -10.30
C LEU A 259 -2.14 -21.55 -10.82
N HIS A 260 -2.58 -22.71 -11.33
CA HIS A 260 -3.97 -22.95 -11.76
C HIS A 260 -4.50 -21.96 -12.81
N GLY A 261 -3.63 -21.52 -13.72
CA GLY A 261 -4.00 -20.60 -14.80
C GLY A 261 -4.19 -19.15 -14.36
N ARG A 262 -3.85 -18.80 -13.11
CA ARG A 262 -3.94 -17.42 -12.60
C ARG A 262 -2.76 -16.57 -13.04
N ARG A 263 -3.01 -15.27 -13.16
CA ARG A 263 -1.95 -14.28 -13.35
C ARG A 263 -1.08 -14.22 -12.09
N LYS A 264 0.22 -14.43 -12.27
CA LYS A 264 1.22 -14.28 -11.21
C LYS A 264 1.17 -12.85 -10.65
N LYS A 265 1.00 -12.72 -9.34
CA LYS A 265 0.99 -11.44 -8.61
C LYS A 265 2.27 -11.22 -7.82
N THR A 266 2.52 -9.99 -7.38
CA THR A 266 3.52 -9.68 -6.35
C THR A 266 2.89 -8.88 -5.21
N LEU A 267 3.60 -8.72 -4.10
CA LEU A 267 3.17 -7.98 -2.93
C LEU A 267 3.84 -6.61 -2.87
N TRP A 268 3.07 -5.59 -2.54
CA TRP A 268 3.52 -4.23 -2.25
C TRP A 268 3.24 -3.93 -0.78
N LEU A 269 4.28 -3.65 0.00
CA LEU A 269 4.14 -3.13 1.36
C LEU A 269 4.10 -1.60 1.25
N THR A 270 2.91 -1.01 1.13
CA THR A 270 2.75 0.40 0.72
C THR A 270 2.87 1.38 1.89
N GLU A 271 2.55 0.94 3.11
CA GLU A 271 2.84 1.68 4.34
C GLU A 271 3.52 0.74 5.32
N VAL A 272 4.71 1.12 5.80
CA VAL A 272 5.37 0.45 6.92
C VAL A 272 5.97 1.44 7.87
N SER A 273 5.74 1.21 9.16
CA SER A 273 6.28 2.04 10.24
C SER A 273 6.52 1.20 11.48
N MET A 274 7.56 1.56 12.22
CA MET A 274 7.63 1.19 13.63
C MET A 274 6.73 2.11 14.44
N GLY A 275 5.99 1.57 15.40
CA GLY A 275 5.19 2.37 16.31
C GLY A 275 6.03 3.05 17.40
N SER A 276 6.94 3.96 17.05
CA SER A 276 7.83 4.67 17.99
C SER A 276 8.16 6.08 17.50
N ASN A 277 8.68 6.94 18.37
CA ASN A 277 9.27 8.23 18.03
C ASN A 277 10.78 8.30 18.32
N ASN A 278 11.37 7.18 18.70
CA ASN A 278 12.77 7.12 19.06
C ASN A 278 13.60 6.54 17.90
N ALA A 279 14.39 7.39 17.25
CA ALA A 279 15.24 6.96 16.13
C ALA A 279 16.19 5.81 16.48
N THR A 280 16.63 5.70 17.75
CA THR A 280 17.51 4.60 18.19
C THR A 280 16.80 3.24 18.26
N GLU A 281 15.47 3.23 18.30
CA GLU A 281 14.65 2.02 18.17
C GLU A 281 14.26 1.74 16.72
N ILE A 282 13.93 2.80 15.97
CA ILE A 282 13.44 2.70 14.58
C ILE A 282 14.56 2.24 13.65
N VAL A 283 15.80 2.72 13.83
CA VAL A 283 16.93 2.31 12.97
C VAL A 283 17.18 0.79 13.03
N PRO A 284 17.28 0.14 14.22
CA PRO A 284 17.32 -1.32 14.31
C PRO A 284 16.09 -2.03 13.72
N PHE A 285 14.89 -1.44 13.82
CA PHE A 285 13.70 -1.99 13.14
C PHE A 285 13.89 -2.00 11.62
N VAL A 286 14.40 -0.92 11.03
CA VAL A 286 14.71 -0.86 9.59
C VAL A 286 15.73 -1.92 9.20
N GLU A 287 16.77 -2.13 10.01
CA GLU A 287 17.78 -3.18 9.79
C GLU A 287 17.15 -4.57 9.80
N GLY A 288 16.37 -4.88 10.83
CA GLY A 288 15.67 -6.15 10.94
C GLY A 288 14.72 -6.39 9.77
N LEU A 289 14.03 -5.33 9.30
CA LEU A 289 13.07 -5.44 8.21
C LEU A 289 13.76 -5.62 6.85
N MET A 290 14.87 -4.93 6.61
CA MET A 290 15.44 -4.76 5.27
C MET A 290 16.73 -5.54 5.03
N ASN A 291 17.29 -6.27 5.98
CA ASN A 291 18.57 -6.97 5.78
C ASN A 291 18.48 -8.14 4.78
N ALA A 292 19.64 -8.53 4.23
CA ALA A 292 19.73 -9.54 3.17
C ALA A 292 19.69 -11.00 3.67
N LYS A 293 19.71 -11.23 4.98
CA LYS A 293 19.71 -12.56 5.59
C LYS A 293 18.29 -13.05 5.83
N ASP A 294 17.46 -12.25 6.49
CA ASP A 294 16.09 -12.63 6.87
C ASP A 294 15.06 -11.51 6.66
N GLY A 295 15.48 -10.33 6.16
CA GLY A 295 14.61 -9.22 5.79
C GLY A 295 14.22 -9.21 4.30
N LEU A 296 13.52 -8.15 3.89
CA LEU A 296 12.90 -8.01 2.56
C LEU A 296 13.90 -7.96 1.38
N THR A 297 15.17 -7.60 1.64
CA THR A 297 16.21 -7.66 0.62
C THR A 297 16.77 -9.07 0.42
N ASN A 298 16.43 -10.04 1.29
CA ASN A 298 16.62 -11.45 0.99
C ASN A 298 15.64 -11.88 -0.11
N ARG A 299 16.09 -11.75 -1.36
CA ARG A 299 15.29 -12.11 -2.55
C ARG A 299 15.11 -13.61 -2.72
N ASN A 300 15.79 -14.48 -1.96
CA ASN A 300 15.49 -15.91 -1.99
C ASN A 300 14.21 -16.23 -1.20
N THR A 301 13.95 -15.48 -0.13
CA THR A 301 12.78 -15.66 0.74
C THR A 301 11.61 -14.79 0.28
N TYR A 302 11.85 -13.51 0.01
CA TYR A 302 10.81 -12.52 -0.28
C TYR A 302 10.78 -12.09 -1.75
N TRP A 303 11.11 -12.98 -2.69
CA TRP A 303 11.09 -12.68 -4.13
C TRP A 303 9.74 -12.12 -4.62
N TYR A 304 8.65 -12.46 -3.94
CA TYR A 304 7.30 -12.02 -4.29
C TYR A 304 6.98 -10.62 -3.75
N VAL A 305 7.79 -10.02 -2.88
CA VAL A 305 7.63 -8.64 -2.42
C VAL A 305 8.35 -7.71 -3.39
N ASP A 306 7.62 -6.96 -4.20
CA ASP A 306 8.14 -6.13 -5.29
C ASP A 306 8.47 -4.71 -4.83
N LYS A 307 7.62 -4.14 -3.97
CA LYS A 307 7.76 -2.78 -3.46
C LYS A 307 7.63 -2.71 -1.94
N VAL A 308 8.40 -1.81 -1.35
CA VAL A 308 8.20 -1.34 0.03
C VAL A 308 8.20 0.19 0.06
N SER A 309 7.24 0.78 0.75
CA SER A 309 7.12 2.22 0.95
C SER A 309 7.05 2.53 2.43
N TRP A 310 7.97 3.38 2.89
CA TRP A 310 8.02 3.80 4.27
C TRP A 310 6.87 4.78 4.59
N PHE A 311 6.25 4.58 5.75
CA PHE A 311 5.28 5.50 6.32
C PHE A 311 5.82 6.08 7.64
N SER A 312 5.92 7.39 7.82
CA SER A 312 5.55 8.47 6.89
C SER A 312 6.75 9.39 6.64
N ALA A 313 6.61 10.32 5.69
CA ALA A 313 7.59 11.40 5.53
C ALA A 313 7.85 12.16 6.84
N TYR A 314 6.82 12.31 7.69
CA TYR A 314 6.83 13.06 8.94
C TYR A 314 6.19 12.28 10.11
N SER A 315 5.94 12.96 11.23
CA SER A 315 5.24 12.39 12.38
C SER A 315 3.74 12.26 12.11
N PHE A 316 3.12 11.26 12.72
CA PHE A 316 1.67 11.05 12.69
C PHE A 316 1.17 10.63 14.08
N SER A 317 -0.14 10.76 14.30
CA SER A 317 -0.76 10.33 15.56
C SER A 317 -0.54 8.83 15.76
N SER A 318 -0.14 8.45 16.96
CA SER A 318 -0.05 7.04 17.32
C SER A 318 -1.44 6.39 17.37
N PHE A 319 -1.47 5.07 17.29
CA PHE A 319 -2.69 4.28 17.42
C PHE A 319 -2.42 2.91 18.03
N SER A 320 -3.46 2.25 18.56
CA SER A 320 -3.27 0.96 19.22
C SER A 320 -2.84 -0.13 18.26
N LEU A 321 -1.87 -0.92 18.69
CA LEU A 321 -1.48 -2.20 18.10
C LEU A 321 -1.90 -3.32 19.06
N PRO A 322 -1.97 -4.60 18.61
CA PRO A 322 -2.44 -5.70 19.45
C PRO A 322 -1.83 -5.78 20.86
N ASP A 323 -0.53 -5.44 20.98
CA ASP A 323 0.22 -5.50 22.24
C ASP A 323 0.72 -4.12 22.70
N TYR A 324 0.18 -3.03 22.14
CA TYR A 324 0.64 -1.68 22.47
C TYR A 324 -0.51 -0.69 22.45
N GLU A 325 -0.77 -0.09 23.61
CA GLU A 325 -1.64 1.07 23.75
C GLU A 325 -0.78 2.33 23.89
N PRO A 326 -0.83 3.26 22.93
CA PRO A 326 -0.08 4.50 23.00
C PRO A 326 -0.53 5.37 24.18
N ARG A 327 0.37 6.22 24.66
CA ARG A 327 0.00 7.24 25.66
C ARG A 327 -0.89 8.31 25.05
N GLN A 328 -1.65 9.02 25.89
CA GLN A 328 -2.39 10.20 25.49
C GLN A 328 -1.44 11.22 24.82
N HIS A 329 -1.77 11.63 23.59
CA HIS A 329 -0.96 12.52 22.74
C HIS A 329 0.40 11.96 22.26
N GLU A 330 0.62 10.65 22.39
CA GLU A 330 1.79 10.05 21.76
C GLU A 330 1.72 10.22 20.25
N THR A 331 2.85 10.60 19.66
CA THR A 331 3.05 10.66 18.21
C THR A 331 4.14 9.68 17.86
N TRP A 332 4.01 9.03 16.71
CA TRP A 332 5.08 8.22 16.16
C TRP A 332 5.83 9.06 15.13
N SER A 333 7.14 9.19 15.33
CA SER A 333 8.02 9.94 14.44
C SER A 333 8.86 8.96 13.63
N SER A 334 8.21 8.27 12.71
CA SER A 334 8.89 7.53 11.62
C SER A 334 9.37 8.48 10.51
N SER A 335 9.59 9.75 10.82
CA SER A 335 9.96 10.78 9.85
C SER A 335 11.25 10.40 9.15
N ILE A 336 11.18 10.21 7.83
CA ILE A 336 12.38 10.01 7.00
C ILE A 336 12.99 11.33 6.54
N PHE A 337 12.27 12.45 6.67
CA PHE A 337 12.78 13.79 6.39
C PHE A 337 12.82 14.68 7.62
N SER A 338 13.84 15.52 7.69
CA SER A 338 13.89 16.63 8.62
C SER A 338 12.97 17.77 8.12
N PRO A 339 12.59 18.72 8.99
CA PRO A 339 11.81 19.89 8.57
C PRO A 339 12.46 20.72 7.44
N PHE A 340 13.77 20.58 7.22
CA PHE A 340 14.53 21.31 6.19
C PHE A 340 14.81 20.48 4.93
N GLY A 341 14.16 19.31 4.80
CA GLY A 341 14.21 18.47 3.61
C GLY A 341 15.45 17.57 3.48
N SER A 342 16.30 17.50 4.51
CA SER A 342 17.35 16.47 4.57
C SER A 342 16.76 15.13 5.02
N LEU A 343 17.46 14.02 4.76
CA LEU A 343 17.11 12.76 5.39
C LEU A 343 17.37 12.82 6.90
N THR A 344 16.54 12.15 7.69
CA THR A 344 16.80 11.85 9.11
C THR A 344 17.67 10.58 9.22
N PRO A 345 18.18 10.22 10.41
CA PRO A 345 18.86 8.93 10.59
C PRO A 345 18.01 7.72 10.17
N VAL A 346 16.68 7.81 10.33
CA VAL A 346 15.74 6.77 9.86
C VAL A 346 15.70 6.73 8.33
N GLY A 347 15.56 7.90 7.68
CA GLY A 347 15.55 8.02 6.23
C GLY A 347 16.86 7.56 5.58
N GLU A 348 17.99 8.00 6.12
CA GLU A 348 19.32 7.57 5.69
C GLU A 348 19.45 6.05 5.77
N LYS A 349 19.02 5.46 6.90
CA LYS A 349 19.10 4.01 7.08
C LYS A 349 18.21 3.26 6.10
N PHE A 350 16.96 3.69 5.94
CA PHE A 350 16.01 3.05 5.03
C PHE A 350 16.53 3.02 3.60
N PHE A 351 16.93 4.19 3.06
CA PHE A 351 17.44 4.27 1.70
C PHE A 351 18.79 3.56 1.52
N ALA A 352 19.68 3.58 2.53
CA ALA A 352 20.94 2.82 2.47
C ALA A 352 20.70 1.31 2.37
N MET A 353 19.75 0.76 3.15
CA MET A 353 19.40 -0.66 3.09
C MET A 353 18.76 -1.03 1.75
N CYS A 354 17.92 -0.15 1.19
CA CYS A 354 17.36 -0.30 -0.15
C CYS A 354 18.43 -0.35 -1.23
N LYS A 355 19.38 0.59 -1.21
CA LYS A 355 20.51 0.62 -2.15
C LYS A 355 21.34 -0.65 -2.07
N ALA A 356 21.71 -1.06 -0.86
CA ALA A 356 22.50 -2.28 -0.63
C ALA A 356 21.80 -3.54 -1.17
N GLY A 357 20.47 -3.62 -0.99
CA GLY A 357 19.65 -4.69 -1.55
C GLY A 357 19.63 -4.69 -3.09
N ALA A 358 19.51 -3.51 -3.70
CA ALA A 358 19.54 -3.36 -5.16
C ALA A 358 20.91 -3.74 -5.74
N ASP A 359 22.01 -3.26 -5.15
CA ASP A 359 23.37 -3.58 -5.58
C ASP A 359 23.67 -5.09 -5.47
N ALA A 360 23.16 -5.74 -4.41
CA ALA A 360 23.30 -7.18 -4.23
C ALA A 360 22.52 -7.99 -5.29
N ALA A 361 21.36 -7.50 -5.74
CA ALA A 361 20.60 -8.14 -6.81
C ALA A 361 21.32 -8.01 -8.17
N HIS A 362 21.87 -6.83 -8.48
CA HIS A 362 22.60 -6.60 -9.73
C HIS A 362 23.84 -7.50 -9.87
N ARG A 363 24.56 -7.78 -8.78
CA ARG A 363 25.73 -8.68 -8.80
C ARG A 363 25.39 -10.16 -9.04
N ARG A 364 24.12 -10.56 -8.94
CA ARG A 364 23.66 -11.94 -9.14
C ARG A 364 23.12 -12.19 -10.55
N LEU A 365 22.90 -11.13 -11.32
CA LEU A 365 22.56 -11.17 -12.75
C LEU A 365 23.84 -11.16 -13.58
#